data_AF-A0A3D2I3P0-F1
#
_entry.id   AF-A0A3D2I3P0-F1
#
_cell.length_a   1.000
_cell.length_b   1.000
_cell.length_c   1.000
_cell.angle_alpha   90.00
_cell.angle_beta   90.00
_cell.angle_gamma   90.00
#
_symmetry.space_group_name_H-M   'P 1'
#
loop_
_entity.id
_entity.type
_entity.pdbx_description
1 polymer ?
#
loop_
_entity_poly.entity_id
_entity_poly.type
_entity_poly.pdbx_seq_one_letter_code
_entity_poly.pdbx_strand_id
1 'polypeptide(L)'
;MELLTLAAIIAGIIAVIIGLIVVIKKISAFYKQRFQFSIWSGVLLLVVALALLLISSADGTTQQTVYVMLVIAAILALLTIYNDIRLAGVAWGGLAVLLQIIFALGFVFLIIFALIGFVMKKLFNIHSSLLASIFGGLGIKGELLLLLHFLHL
;
A
#
# COMPACT_ATOMS: atom_id res chain seq x y z
N MET A 1 -19.28 -8.60 -30.82
CA MET A 1 -19.77 -7.50 -29.97
C MET A 1 -19.27 -7.65 -28.53
N GLU A 2 -19.45 -8.81 -27.87
CA GLU A 2 -19.02 -9.01 -26.47
C GLU A 2 -17.52 -8.80 -26.19
N LEU A 3 -16.64 -9.21 -27.11
CA LEU A 3 -15.19 -9.09 -26.94
C LEU A 3 -14.70 -7.62 -27.07
N LEU A 4 -15.37 -6.82 -27.89
CA LEU A 4 -15.09 -5.39 -28.06
C LEU A 4 -15.53 -4.60 -26.83
N THR A 5 -16.71 -4.91 -26.28
CA THR A 5 -17.20 -4.32 -25.02
C THR A 5 -16.32 -4.69 -23.84
N LEU A 6 -15.86 -5.95 -23.75
CA LEU A 6 -14.92 -6.39 -22.71
C LEU A 6 -13.58 -5.64 -22.82
N ALA A 7 -13.01 -5.53 -24.03
CA ALA A 7 -11.78 -4.80 -24.26
C ALA A 7 -11.89 -3.32 -23.90
N ALA A 8 -13.03 -2.68 -24.23
CA ALA A 8 -13.29 -1.29 -23.87
C ALA A 8 -13.39 -1.08 -22.35
N ILE A 9 -14.03 -2.00 -21.63
CA ILE A 9 -14.09 -1.96 -20.16
C ILE A 9 -12.69 -2.09 -19.54
N ILE A 10 -11.89 -3.05 -20.02
CA ILE A 10 -10.52 -3.24 -19.54
C ILE A 10 -9.66 -2.00 -19.81
N ALA A 11 -9.74 -1.44 -21.01
CA ALA A 11 -9.01 -0.22 -21.38
C ALA A 11 -9.44 0.98 -20.50
N GLY A 12 -10.74 1.11 -20.22
CA GLY A 12 -11.27 2.13 -19.31
C GLY A 12 -10.71 2.00 -17.89
N ILE A 13 -10.67 0.77 -17.34
CA ILE A 13 -10.09 0.50 -16.02
C ILE A 13 -8.60 0.86 -15.99
N ILE A 14 -7.84 0.46 -17.01
CA ILE A 14 -6.41 0.78 -17.12
C ILE A 14 -6.19 2.29 -17.16
N ALA A 15 -6.99 3.02 -17.94
CA ALA A 15 -6.90 4.48 -18.02
C ALA A 15 -7.16 5.15 -16.66
N VAL A 16 -8.16 4.68 -15.91
CA VAL A 16 -8.45 5.16 -14.56
C VAL A 16 -7.28 4.88 -13.60
N ILE A 17 -6.70 3.69 -13.64
CA ILE A 17 -5.55 3.32 -12.81
C ILE A 17 -4.34 4.23 -13.12
N ILE A 18 -4.02 4.43 -14.39
CA ILE A 18 -2.92 5.31 -14.81
C ILE A 18 -3.18 6.75 -14.33
N GLY A 19 -4.41 7.25 -14.50
CA GLY A 19 -4.81 8.57 -14.01
C GLY A 19 -4.57 8.71 -12.49
N LEU A 20 -4.97 7.70 -11.72
CA LEU A 20 -4.78 7.68 -10.27
C LEU A 20 -3.29 7.69 -9.90
N ILE A 21 -2.45 6.89 -10.58
CA ILE A 21 -1.00 6.87 -10.36
C ILE A 21 -0.38 8.25 -10.62
N VAL A 22 -0.79 8.93 -11.69
CA VAL A 22 -0.30 10.28 -12.01
C VAL A 22 -0.70 11.28 -10.93
N VAL A 23 -1.93 11.21 -10.42
CA VAL A 23 -2.40 12.08 -9.32
C VAL A 23 -1.60 11.83 -8.05
N ILE A 24 -1.42 10.56 -7.64
CA ILE A 24 -0.62 10.20 -6.46
C ILE A 24 0.82 10.68 -6.60
N LYS A 25 1.42 10.55 -7.79
CA LYS A 25 2.78 11.02 -8.07
C LYS A 25 2.87 12.55 -7.96
N LYS A 26 1.88 13.28 -8.47
CA LYS A 26 1.82 14.75 -8.34
C LYS A 26 1.69 15.20 -6.89
N ILE A 27 0.81 14.57 -6.12
CA ILE A 27 0.65 14.84 -4.68
C ILE A 27 1.96 14.57 -3.94
N SER A 28 2.58 13.41 -4.20
CA SER A 28 3.86 13.04 -3.60
C SER A 28 4.96 14.06 -3.93
N ALA A 29 5.03 14.50 -5.18
CA ALA A 29 6.00 15.50 -5.63
C ALA A 29 5.74 16.88 -5.00
N PHE A 30 4.46 17.28 -4.89
CA PHE A 30 4.08 18.55 -4.25
C PHE A 30 4.59 18.61 -2.81
N TYR A 31 4.32 17.59 -2.00
CA TYR A 31 4.77 17.56 -0.61
C TYR A 31 6.29 17.49 -0.48
N LYS A 32 6.95 16.70 -1.34
CA LYS A 32 8.42 16.62 -1.37
C LYS A 32 9.07 17.94 -1.76
N GLN A 33 8.56 18.65 -2.76
CA GLN A 33 9.12 19.92 -3.21
C GLN A 33 8.84 21.05 -2.23
N ARG A 34 7.60 21.14 -1.73
CA ARG A 34 7.15 22.27 -0.91
C ARG A 34 7.62 22.19 0.53
N PHE A 35 7.66 21.00 1.11
CA PHE A 35 7.91 20.77 2.53
C PHE A 35 9.08 19.82 2.81
N GLN A 36 9.79 19.36 1.77
CA GLN A 36 11.00 18.52 1.88
C GLN A 36 10.79 17.18 2.61
N PHE A 37 9.54 16.67 2.66
CA PHE A 37 9.24 15.36 3.26
C PHE A 37 8.41 14.47 2.35
N SER A 38 8.48 13.16 2.59
CA SER A 38 7.80 12.13 1.82
C SER A 38 6.53 11.66 2.51
N ILE A 39 5.38 11.80 1.83
CA ILE A 39 4.09 11.23 2.27
C ILE A 39 4.19 9.70 2.47
N TRP A 40 4.99 9.02 1.66
CA TRP A 40 5.11 7.56 1.72
C TRP A 40 5.67 7.06 3.05
N SER A 41 6.48 7.85 3.74
CA SER A 41 6.96 7.52 5.09
C SER A 41 5.80 7.35 6.06
N GLY A 42 4.89 8.34 6.10
CA GLY A 42 3.69 8.28 6.94
C GLY A 42 2.72 7.18 6.52
N VAL A 43 2.54 6.96 5.20
CA VAL A 43 1.75 5.82 4.69
C VAL A 43 2.28 4.49 5.25
N LEU A 44 3.58 4.24 5.16
CA LEU A 44 4.18 2.99 5.66
C LEU A 44 4.04 2.85 7.17
N LEU A 45 4.26 3.92 7.94
CA LEU A 45 4.06 3.91 9.38
C LEU A 45 2.60 3.58 9.75
N LEU A 46 1.63 4.14 9.05
CA LEU A 46 0.21 3.85 9.26
C LEU A 46 -0.15 2.42 8.87
N VAL A 47 0.44 1.86 7.80
CA VAL A 47 0.25 0.45 7.43
C VAL A 47 0.78 -0.47 8.52
N VAL A 48 1.95 -0.19 9.09
CA VAL A 48 2.48 -0.97 10.22
C VAL A 48 1.59 -0.82 11.46
N ALA A 49 1.13 0.38 11.77
CA ALA A 49 0.21 0.62 12.89
C ALA A 49 -1.09 -0.17 12.73
N LEU A 50 -1.69 -0.18 11.53
CA LEU A 50 -2.88 -0.96 11.21
C LEU A 50 -2.61 -2.46 11.31
N ALA A 51 -1.46 -2.95 10.83
CA ALA A 51 -1.10 -4.35 10.94
C ALA A 51 -0.98 -4.79 12.41
N LEU A 52 -0.32 -3.98 13.26
CA LEU A 52 -0.22 -4.24 14.70
C LEU A 52 -1.61 -4.25 15.37
N LEU A 53 -2.49 -3.33 14.99
CA LEU A 53 -3.86 -3.28 15.49
C LEU A 53 -4.64 -4.55 15.11
N LEU A 54 -4.54 -5.00 13.86
CA LEU A 54 -5.17 -6.24 13.40
C LEU A 54 -4.62 -7.47 14.13
N ILE A 55 -3.30 -7.58 14.30
CA ILE A 55 -2.68 -8.70 15.04
C ILE A 55 -3.12 -8.68 16.51
N SER A 56 -3.22 -7.50 17.12
CA SER A 56 -3.68 -7.35 18.50
C SER A 56 -5.15 -7.77 18.71
N SER A 57 -5.94 -7.82 17.63
CA SER A 57 -7.33 -8.27 17.66
C SER A 57 -7.51 -9.76 17.34
N ALA A 58 -6.42 -10.49 17.07
CA ALA A 58 -6.49 -11.90 16.70
C ALA A 58 -6.68 -12.81 17.92
N ASP A 59 -7.47 -13.88 17.76
CA ASP A 59 -7.69 -14.86 18.82
C ASP A 59 -6.38 -15.58 19.21
N GLY A 60 -6.15 -15.73 20.51
CA GLY A 60 -4.97 -16.41 21.07
C GLY A 60 -3.81 -15.49 21.47
N THR A 61 -3.91 -14.17 21.29
CA THR A 61 -2.90 -13.23 21.82
C THR A 61 -3.06 -12.99 23.32
N THR A 62 -1.96 -13.02 24.06
CA THR A 62 -1.98 -12.69 25.51
C THR A 62 -2.30 -11.21 25.72
N GLN A 63 -2.97 -10.87 26.84
CA GLN A 63 -3.32 -9.48 27.14
C GLN A 63 -2.09 -8.56 27.13
N GLN A 64 -0.95 -9.02 27.65
CA GLN A 64 0.29 -8.24 27.65
C GLN A 64 0.76 -7.93 26.21
N THR A 65 0.70 -8.90 25.30
CA THR A 65 1.06 -8.69 23.89
C THR A 65 0.10 -7.71 23.21
N VAL A 66 -1.21 -7.82 23.48
CA VAL A 66 -2.22 -6.88 22.96
C VAL A 66 -1.91 -5.45 23.38
N TYR A 67 -1.65 -5.21 24.67
CA TYR A 67 -1.30 -3.89 25.16
C TYR A 67 -0.03 -3.33 24.51
N VAL A 68 1.03 -4.14 24.40
CA VAL A 68 2.28 -3.71 23.76
C VAL A 68 2.05 -3.33 22.29
N MET A 69 1.35 -4.16 21.53
CA MET A 69 1.08 -3.90 20.12
C MET A 69 0.21 -2.65 19.92
N LEU A 70 -0.79 -2.44 20.77
CA LEU A 70 -1.68 -1.28 20.71
C LEU A 70 -0.92 0.01 21.06
N VAL A 71 -0.07 -0.02 22.07
CA VAL A 71 0.78 1.14 22.44
C VAL A 71 1.74 1.49 21.30
N ILE A 72 2.40 0.50 20.69
CA ILE A 72 3.28 0.74 19.54
C ILE A 72 2.49 1.32 18.36
N ALA A 73 1.33 0.75 18.03
CA ALA A 73 0.47 1.26 16.97
C ALA A 73 0.05 2.73 17.20
N ALA A 74 -0.33 3.07 18.43
CA ALA A 74 -0.69 4.43 18.82
C ALA A 74 0.51 5.39 18.69
N ILE A 75 1.71 4.97 19.13
CA ILE A 75 2.93 5.77 18.99
C ILE A 75 3.25 6.03 17.52
N LEU A 76 3.14 5.03 16.65
CA LEU A 76 3.41 5.20 15.21
C LEU A 76 2.41 6.17 14.56
N ALA A 77 1.13 6.10 14.91
CA ALA A 77 0.11 7.02 14.42
C ALA A 77 0.36 8.46 14.92
N LEU A 78 0.65 8.62 16.21
CA LEU A 78 0.97 9.93 16.79
C LEU A 78 2.24 10.54 16.21
N LEU A 79 3.28 9.73 16.00
CA LEU A 79 4.54 10.16 15.36
C LEU A 79 4.29 10.67 13.94
N THR A 80 3.42 9.98 13.20
CA THR A 80 3.03 10.37 11.83
C THR A 80 2.34 11.73 11.84
N ILE A 81 1.33 11.91 12.70
CA ILE A 81 0.61 13.18 12.85
C ILE A 81 1.55 14.31 13.28
N TYR A 82 2.40 14.05 14.28
CA TYR A 82 3.34 15.03 14.80
C TYR A 82 4.33 15.49 13.74
N ASN A 83 4.92 14.55 12.99
CA ASN A 83 5.87 14.87 11.93
C ASN A 83 5.22 15.69 10.82
N ASP A 84 4.02 15.33 10.38
CA ASP A 84 3.32 16.03 9.32
C ASP A 84 2.95 17.47 9.73
N ILE A 85 2.45 17.67 10.95
CA ILE A 85 2.12 19.00 11.47
C ILE A 85 3.40 19.82 11.69
N ARG A 86 4.48 19.21 12.19
CA ARG A 86 5.76 19.90 12.41
C ARG A 86 6.38 20.39 11.10
N LEU A 87 6.28 19.60 10.03
CA LEU A 87 6.94 19.88 8.76
C LEU A 87 6.09 20.75 7.81
N ALA A 88 4.77 20.58 7.81
CA ALA A 88 3.87 21.27 6.87
C ALA A 88 2.92 22.27 7.53
N GLY A 89 2.93 22.38 8.86
CA GLY A 89 1.97 23.16 9.63
C GLY A 89 0.60 22.47 9.74
N VAL A 90 -0.30 23.04 10.54
CA VAL A 90 -1.59 22.40 10.87
C VAL A 90 -2.46 22.13 9.63
N ALA A 91 -2.54 23.09 8.70
CA ALA A 91 -3.40 22.95 7.52
C ALA A 91 -2.89 21.88 6.53
N TRP A 92 -1.66 22.03 6.04
CA TRP A 92 -1.09 21.10 5.06
C TRP A 92 -0.67 19.76 5.66
N GLY A 93 -0.26 19.76 6.92
CA GLY A 93 0.02 18.54 7.69
C GLY A 93 -1.25 17.74 7.97
N GLY A 94 -2.36 18.40 8.35
CA GLY A 94 -3.65 17.73 8.48
C GLY A 94 -4.13 17.11 7.16
N LEU A 95 -3.96 17.80 6.03
CA LEU A 95 -4.25 17.26 4.71
C LEU A 95 -3.32 16.08 4.35
N ALA A 96 -2.05 16.14 4.75
CA ALA A 96 -1.10 15.05 4.55
C ALA A 96 -1.53 13.79 5.29
N VAL A 97 -1.90 13.91 6.57
CA VAL A 97 -2.40 12.79 7.39
C VAL A 97 -3.65 12.17 6.74
N LEU A 98 -4.61 12.97 6.29
CA LEU A 98 -5.81 12.46 5.63
C LEU A 98 -5.47 11.68 4.35
N LEU A 99 -4.59 12.22 3.51
CA LEU A 99 -4.12 11.54 2.30
C LEU A 99 -3.37 10.25 2.64
N GLN A 100 -2.54 10.28 3.68
CA GLN A 100 -1.79 9.10 4.13
C GLN A 100 -2.71 7.99 4.64
N ILE A 101 -3.80 8.32 5.34
CA ILE A 101 -4.81 7.35 5.77
C ILE A 101 -5.46 6.70 4.55
N ILE A 102 -5.89 7.49 3.56
CA ILE A 102 -6.51 6.97 2.33
C ILE A 102 -5.55 6.05 1.58
N PHE A 103 -4.29 6.48 1.41
CA PHE A 103 -3.27 5.68 0.74
C PHE A 103 -2.90 4.42 1.52
N ALA A 104 -2.85 4.47 2.86
CA ALA A 104 -2.58 3.30 3.70
C ALA A 104 -3.70 2.26 3.59
N LEU A 105 -4.96 2.69 3.64
CA LEU A 105 -6.11 1.79 3.44
C LEU A 105 -6.11 1.18 2.03
N GLY A 106 -5.86 1.99 1.01
CA GLY A 106 -5.71 1.51 -0.36
C GLY A 106 -4.56 0.50 -0.52
N PHE A 107 -3.43 0.75 0.15
CA PHE A 107 -2.29 -0.16 0.15
C PHE A 107 -2.59 -1.49 0.83
N VAL A 108 -3.24 -1.47 1.99
CA VAL A 108 -3.71 -2.69 2.69
C VAL A 108 -4.68 -3.47 1.80
N PHE A 109 -5.63 -2.78 1.14
CA PHE A 109 -6.55 -3.42 0.21
C PHE A 109 -5.81 -4.11 -0.95
N LEU A 110 -4.82 -3.45 -1.55
CA LEU A 110 -4.00 -4.03 -2.61
C LEU A 110 -3.22 -5.27 -2.14
N ILE A 111 -2.68 -5.25 -0.92
CA ILE A 111 -2.01 -6.41 -0.32
C ILE A 111 -2.99 -7.58 -0.17
N ILE A 112 -4.19 -7.34 0.38
CA ILE A 112 -5.21 -8.38 0.56
C ILE A 112 -5.62 -8.95 -0.79
N PHE A 113 -5.86 -8.10 -1.79
CA PHE A 113 -6.21 -8.53 -3.14
C PHE A 113 -5.10 -9.38 -3.77
N ALA A 114 -3.84 -8.96 -3.63
CA ALA A 114 -2.69 -9.72 -4.11
C ALA A 114 -2.56 -11.07 -3.39
N LEU A 115 -2.77 -11.10 -2.08
CA LEU A 115 -2.71 -12.32 -1.27
C LEU A 115 -3.82 -13.31 -1.65
N ILE A 116 -5.05 -12.83 -1.86
CA ILE A 116 -6.16 -13.65 -2.37
C ILE A 116 -5.81 -14.23 -3.74
N GLY A 117 -5.30 -13.42 -4.67
CA GLY A 117 -4.88 -13.91 -5.98
C GLY A 117 -3.78 -14.97 -5.90
N PHE A 118 -2.81 -14.78 -5.01
CA PHE A 118 -1.76 -15.77 -4.74
C PHE A 118 -2.31 -17.08 -4.16
N VAL A 119 -3.21 -16.99 -3.16
CA VAL A 119 -3.87 -18.17 -2.57
C VAL A 119 -4.72 -18.88 -3.61
N MET A 120 -5.51 -18.17 -4.41
CA MET A 120 -6.30 -18.76 -5.50
C MET A 120 -5.43 -19.51 -6.51
N LYS A 121 -4.29 -18.92 -6.90
CA LYS A 121 -3.31 -19.59 -7.78
C LYS A 121 -2.80 -20.90 -7.18
N LYS A 122 -2.46 -20.89 -5.89
CA LYS A 122 -1.88 -22.05 -5.19
C LYS A 122 -2.91 -23.13 -4.86
N LEU A 123 -4.14 -22.75 -4.49
CA LEU A 123 -5.17 -23.66 -3.99
C LEU A 123 -5.94 -24.36 -5.11
N PHE A 124 -6.20 -23.66 -6.21
CA PHE A 124 -7.02 -24.18 -7.30
C PHE A 124 -6.21 -24.74 -8.47
N ASN A 125 -4.87 -24.80 -8.37
CA ASN A 125 -3.96 -25.26 -9.43
C ASN A 125 -4.33 -24.73 -10.83
N ILE A 126 -4.88 -23.50 -10.89
CA ILE A 126 -5.51 -22.98 -12.10
C ILE A 126 -4.38 -22.65 -13.07
N HIS A 127 -4.17 -23.51 -14.05
CA HIS A 127 -3.43 -23.25 -15.28
C HIS A 127 -4.15 -22.19 -16.17
N SER A 128 -4.80 -21.19 -15.57
CA SER A 128 -5.36 -20.08 -16.35
C SER A 128 -4.22 -19.14 -16.67
N SER A 129 -3.94 -18.99 -17.96
CA SER A 129 -2.86 -18.15 -18.48
C SER A 129 -2.88 -16.71 -17.92
N LEU A 130 -4.04 -16.25 -17.46
CA LEU A 130 -4.29 -14.91 -16.92
C LEU A 130 -3.77 -14.75 -15.47
N LEU A 131 -4.02 -15.71 -14.57
CA LEU A 131 -3.44 -15.71 -13.21
C LEU A 131 -1.93 -16.01 -13.23
N ALA A 132 -1.48 -16.83 -14.18
CA ALA A 132 -0.05 -17.07 -14.43
C ALA A 132 0.66 -15.82 -14.99
N SER A 133 -0.01 -14.99 -15.77
CA SER A 133 0.54 -13.71 -16.27
C SER A 133 0.63 -12.65 -15.17
N ILE A 134 -0.40 -12.50 -14.33
CA ILE A 134 -0.44 -11.48 -13.26
C ILE A 134 0.44 -11.87 -12.05
N PHE A 135 0.48 -13.17 -11.69
CA PHE A 135 1.18 -13.65 -10.48
C PHE A 135 2.33 -14.63 -10.77
N GLY A 136 2.68 -14.90 -12.02
CA GLY A 136 3.77 -15.82 -12.40
C GLY A 136 5.09 -15.15 -12.79
N GLY A 137 5.11 -13.83 -12.94
CA GLY A 137 6.31 -13.09 -13.37
C GLY A 137 7.33 -12.78 -12.27
N LEU A 138 6.92 -12.78 -11.00
CA LEU A 138 7.81 -12.52 -9.85
C LEU A 138 8.08 -13.81 -9.10
N GLY A 139 8.88 -14.68 -9.71
CA GLY A 139 9.60 -15.69 -8.94
C GLY A 139 10.76 -15.04 -8.17
N ILE A 140 11.26 -15.72 -7.15
CA ILE A 140 12.41 -15.34 -6.30
C ILE A 140 13.61 -14.80 -7.10
N LYS A 141 13.80 -15.28 -8.35
CA LYS A 141 14.85 -14.79 -9.26
C LYS A 141 14.60 -13.38 -9.80
N GLY A 142 13.36 -13.00 -10.06
CA GLY A 142 12.97 -11.67 -10.54
C GLY A 142 13.06 -10.61 -9.43
N GLU A 143 12.69 -10.98 -8.20
CA GLU A 143 12.85 -10.13 -7.01
C GLU A 143 14.34 -9.90 -6.69
N LEU A 144 15.18 -10.93 -6.80
CA LEU A 144 16.63 -10.80 -6.66
C LEU A 144 17.25 -9.91 -7.73
N LEU A 145 16.79 -10.00 -8.98
CA LEU A 145 17.26 -9.14 -10.07
C LEU A 145 16.82 -7.68 -9.91
N LEU A 146 15.60 -7.44 -9.42
CA LEU A 146 15.12 -6.10 -9.08
C LEU A 146 15.89 -5.50 -7.89
N LEU A 147 16.13 -6.29 -6.84
CA LEU A 147 16.99 -5.88 -5.73
C LEU A 147 18.42 -5.58 -6.17
N LEU A 148 19.00 -6.40 -7.05
CA LEU A 148 20.33 -6.17 -7.60
C LEU A 148 20.37 -4.88 -8.46
N HIS A 149 19.30 -4.61 -9.21
CA HIS A 149 19.17 -3.40 -10.01
C HIS A 149 19.02 -2.14 -9.13
N PHE A 150 18.31 -2.24 -8.00
CA PHE A 150 18.20 -1.15 -7.03
C PHE A 150 19.46 -0.97 -6.15
N LEU A 151 20.32 -1.98 -6.04
CA LEU A 151 21.57 -1.91 -5.26
C LEU A 151 22.75 -1.36 -6.07
N HIS A 152 22.66 -1.39 -7.40
CA HIS A 152 23.67 -0.87 -8.34
C HIS A 152 23.37 0.56 -8.84
N LEU A 153 22.38 1.23 -8.25
CA LEU A 153 21.95 2.58 -8.57
C LEU A 153 22.08 3.47 -7.32
#